data_AF-A0A9D3YAL0-F1
#
_entry.id   AF-A0A9D3YAL0-F1
#
_cell.length_a   1.000
_cell.length_b   1.000
_cell.length_c   1.000
_cell.angle_alpha   90.00
_cell.angle_beta   90.00
_cell.angle_gamma   90.00
#
_symmetry.space_group_name_H-M   'P 1'
#
loop_
_entity.id
_entity.type
_entity.pdbx_description
1 polymer ?
#
loop_
_entity_poly.entity_id
_entity_poly.type
_entity_poly.pdbx_seq_one_letter_code
_entity_poly.pdbx_strand_id
1 'polypeptide(L)'
;MNMALKTGCRIIYVFVFFKIILAFSEQLTDDSRLDRRKRAIEWGPDIAGPFCAKRAPQCCPDRLDECSVPVMDTFCYCDEFCDRDRSDCCPDFQSVCRRRPVTPSPIRGKSTK
;
A
#
# COMPACT_ATOMS: atom_id res chain seq x y z
N MET A 1 38.43 -44.44 -26.12
CA MET A 1 38.02 -43.09 -26.54
C MET A 1 36.64 -42.80 -25.95
N ASN A 2 36.53 -42.08 -24.82
CA ASN A 2 35.24 -41.72 -24.19
C ASN A 2 35.27 -40.26 -23.73
N MET A 3 35.34 -39.32 -24.67
CA MET A 3 35.31 -37.88 -24.37
C MET A 3 33.97 -37.20 -24.72
N ALA A 4 33.02 -37.90 -25.36
CA ALA A 4 31.79 -37.28 -25.85
C ALA A 4 30.64 -37.19 -24.83
N LEU A 5 30.66 -37.98 -23.74
CA LEU A 5 29.54 -38.03 -22.79
C LEU A 5 29.59 -36.95 -21.69
N LYS A 6 30.72 -36.25 -21.52
CA LYS A 6 30.94 -35.27 -20.43
C LYS A 6 30.56 -33.83 -20.81
N THR A 7 30.56 -33.52 -22.09
CA THR A 7 30.31 -32.16 -22.62
C THR A 7 28.82 -31.85 -22.71
N GLY A 8 27.98 -32.84 -23.05
CA GLY A 8 26.52 -32.67 -23.12
C GLY A 8 25.88 -32.32 -21.78
N CYS A 9 26.36 -32.90 -20.68
CA CYS A 9 25.82 -32.66 -19.33
C CYS A 9 26.06 -31.20 -18.85
N ARG A 10 27.23 -30.62 -19.15
CA ARG A 10 27.53 -29.21 -18.83
C ARG A 10 26.69 -28.24 -19.65
N ILE A 11 26.48 -28.54 -20.94
CA ILE A 11 25.66 -27.73 -21.84
C ILE A 11 24.21 -27.76 -21.35
N ILE A 12 23.66 -28.95 -21.08
CA ILE A 12 22.31 -29.11 -20.53
C ILE A 12 22.17 -28.36 -19.20
N TYR A 13 23.15 -28.46 -18.30
CA TYR A 13 23.13 -27.73 -17.02
C TYR A 13 23.08 -26.20 -17.21
N VAL A 14 23.88 -25.64 -18.13
CA VAL A 14 23.85 -24.19 -18.42
C VAL A 14 22.52 -23.77 -19.03
N PHE A 15 21.94 -24.57 -19.94
CA PHE A 15 20.61 -24.28 -20.51
C PHE A 15 19.50 -24.33 -19.45
N VAL A 16 19.52 -25.34 -18.58
CA VAL A 16 18.56 -25.47 -17.48
C VAL A 16 18.72 -24.32 -16.48
N PHE A 17 19.95 -23.99 -16.09
CA PHE A 17 20.24 -22.90 -15.16
C PHE A 17 19.88 -21.53 -15.74
N PHE A 18 20.15 -21.29 -17.03
CA PHE A 18 19.76 -20.06 -17.73
C PHE A 18 18.23 -19.93 -17.84
N LYS A 19 17.52 -21.03 -18.10
CA LYS A 19 16.05 -21.07 -18.07
C LYS A 19 15.49 -20.80 -16.68
N ILE A 20 16.12 -21.31 -15.62
CA ILE A 20 15.75 -21.04 -14.23
C ILE A 20 15.97 -19.56 -13.89
N ILE A 21 17.12 -18.99 -14.25
CA ILE A 21 17.42 -17.56 -14.02
C ILE A 21 16.42 -16.66 -14.75
N LEU A 22 16.10 -16.94 -16.01
CA LEU A 22 15.10 -16.18 -16.76
C LEU A 22 13.71 -16.28 -16.12
N ALA A 23 13.30 -17.48 -15.66
CA ALA A 23 12.02 -17.66 -14.97
C ALA A 23 11.97 -16.95 -13.60
N PHE A 24 13.09 -16.86 -12.88
CA PHE A 24 13.16 -16.17 -11.59
C PHE A 24 13.12 -14.64 -11.72
N SER A 25 13.56 -14.08 -12.85
CA SER A 25 13.57 -12.63 -13.08
C SER A 25 12.17 -12.02 -13.23
N GLU A 26 11.16 -12.82 -13.56
CA GLU A 26 9.76 -12.36 -13.73
C GLU A 26 8.98 -12.24 -12.40
N GLN A 27 9.49 -12.78 -11.29
CA GLN A 27 8.75 -12.83 -10.02
C GLN A 27 8.94 -11.60 -9.11
N LEU A 28 9.83 -10.66 -9.45
CA LEU A 28 10.18 -9.52 -8.58
C LEU A 28 9.37 -8.23 -8.81
N THR A 29 8.32 -8.23 -9.65
CA THR A 29 7.63 -6.99 -10.07
C THR A 29 6.20 -6.79 -9.53
N ASP A 30 5.65 -7.67 -8.69
CA ASP A 30 4.23 -7.59 -8.26
C ASP A 30 4.00 -7.46 -6.74
N ASP A 31 4.77 -6.61 -6.05
CA ASP A 31 4.56 -6.30 -4.62
C ASP A 31 3.55 -5.14 -4.40
N SER A 32 3.45 -4.23 -5.38
CA SER A 32 2.68 -2.99 -5.25
C SER A 32 1.16 -3.17 -5.06
N ARG A 33 0.59 -4.29 -5.50
CA ARG A 33 -0.85 -4.60 -5.33
C ARG A 33 -1.18 -5.18 -3.97
N LEU A 34 -0.27 -5.95 -3.38
CA LEU A 34 -0.47 -6.56 -2.06
C LEU A 34 -0.42 -5.52 -0.93
N ASP A 35 0.46 -4.52 -1.04
CA ASP A 35 0.53 -3.42 -0.08
C ASP A 35 -0.76 -2.56 -0.08
N ARG A 36 -1.33 -2.31 -1.27
CA ARG A 36 -2.62 -1.61 -1.41
C ARG A 36 -3.78 -2.39 -0.81
N ARG A 37 -3.77 -3.73 -0.97
CA ARG A 37 -4.78 -4.63 -0.39
C ARG A 37 -4.67 -4.73 1.12
N LYS A 38 -3.46 -4.74 1.68
CA LYS A 38 -3.22 -4.76 3.14
C LYS A 38 -3.72 -3.49 3.83
N ARG A 39 -3.45 -2.31 3.25
CA ARG A 39 -3.96 -1.02 3.78
C ARG A 39 -5.50 -0.94 3.79
N ALA A 40 -6.18 -1.57 2.84
CA ALA A 40 -7.64 -1.63 2.81
C ALA A 40 -8.25 -2.52 3.90
N ILE A 41 -7.53 -3.56 4.35
CA ILE A 41 -8.01 -4.50 5.38
C ILE A 41 -7.97 -3.88 6.78
N GLU A 42 -7.09 -2.90 6.99
CA GLU A 42 -6.83 -2.27 8.28
C GLU A 42 -7.94 -1.32 8.75
N TRP A 43 -8.53 -0.60 7.81
CA TRP A 43 -9.66 0.31 8.04
C TRP A 43 -11.00 -0.37 7.71
N GLY A 44 -10.96 -1.47 6.95
CA GLY A 44 -12.14 -2.14 6.41
C GLY A 44 -12.39 -1.68 4.97
N PRO A 45 -12.86 -2.57 4.08
CA PRO A 45 -13.05 -2.26 2.66
C PRO A 45 -14.01 -1.09 2.44
N ASP A 46 -14.91 -0.84 3.39
CA ASP A 46 -15.98 0.14 3.31
C ASP A 46 -15.50 1.58 3.52
N ILE A 47 -14.33 1.77 4.16
CA ILE A 47 -13.69 3.08 4.36
C ILE A 47 -12.31 3.17 3.69
N ALA A 48 -11.93 2.15 2.90
CA ALA A 48 -10.70 2.16 2.12
C ALA A 48 -10.89 2.94 0.81
N GLY A 49 -10.92 4.27 0.89
CA GLY A 49 -11.13 5.16 -0.25
C GLY A 49 -10.08 6.28 -0.35
N PRO A 50 -9.91 6.90 -1.53
CA PRO A 50 -9.20 8.16 -1.66
C PRO A 50 -10.09 9.31 -1.16
N PHE A 51 -9.69 9.96 -0.06
CA PHE A 51 -10.40 11.09 0.55
C PHE A 51 -9.62 12.38 0.32
N CYS A 52 -8.48 12.54 1.00
CA CYS A 52 -7.62 13.71 0.81
C CYS A 52 -7.06 13.79 -0.61
N ALA A 53 -6.84 12.65 -1.26
CA ALA A 53 -6.35 12.61 -2.64
C ALA A 53 -7.33 13.23 -3.66
N LYS A 54 -8.63 13.23 -3.38
CA LYS A 54 -9.68 13.72 -4.29
C LYS A 54 -10.03 15.20 -4.08
N ARG A 55 -9.58 15.81 -2.99
CA ARG A 55 -9.89 17.21 -2.65
C ARG A 55 -8.90 18.17 -3.30
N ALA A 56 -9.35 19.40 -3.56
CA ALA A 56 -8.51 20.54 -3.88
C ALA A 56 -8.92 21.73 -2.96
N PRO A 57 -8.02 22.24 -2.10
CA PRO A 57 -6.64 21.80 -1.88
C PRO A 57 -6.59 20.39 -1.24
N GLN A 58 -5.52 19.63 -1.52
CA GLN A 58 -5.37 18.27 -0.98
C GLN A 58 -5.17 18.26 0.54
N CYS A 59 -4.49 19.28 1.08
CA CYS A 59 -4.09 19.38 2.48
C CYS A 59 -4.35 20.79 2.99
N CYS A 60 -4.82 20.93 4.23
CA CYS A 60 -5.10 22.23 4.85
C CYS A 60 -4.09 22.55 5.96
N PRO A 61 -3.62 23.81 6.06
CA PRO A 61 -2.64 24.23 7.07
C PRO A 61 -3.19 24.24 8.51
N ASP A 62 -4.51 24.24 8.70
CA ASP A 62 -5.18 24.27 10.01
C ASP A 62 -6.51 23.50 9.99
N ARG A 63 -7.11 23.29 11.18
CA ARG A 63 -8.46 22.74 11.35
C ARG A 63 -9.48 23.66 10.68
N LEU A 64 -9.74 23.38 9.42
CA LEU A 64 -10.75 24.06 8.62
C LEU A 64 -11.90 23.09 8.40
N ASP A 65 -13.12 23.47 8.76
CA ASP A 65 -14.31 22.63 8.54
C ASP A 65 -14.58 22.39 7.06
N GLU A 66 -14.14 23.32 6.21
CA GLU A 66 -14.13 23.18 4.75
C GLU A 66 -13.19 22.06 4.27
N CYS A 67 -12.30 21.57 5.16
CA CYS A 67 -11.38 20.46 4.94
C CYS A 67 -11.94 19.09 5.34
N SER A 68 -13.22 19.06 5.71
CA SER A 68 -13.95 17.83 5.95
C SER A 68 -14.28 17.11 4.64
N VAL A 69 -14.23 15.78 4.68
CA VAL A 69 -14.59 14.88 3.59
C VAL A 69 -15.61 13.88 4.12
N PRO A 70 -16.72 13.65 3.40
CA PRO A 70 -17.71 12.67 3.82
C PRO A 70 -17.13 11.25 3.71
N VAL A 71 -17.24 10.48 4.79
CA VAL A 71 -16.88 9.06 4.88
C VAL A 71 -18.04 8.31 5.50
N MET A 72 -18.75 7.55 4.66
CA MET A 72 -20.00 6.88 5.05
C MET A 72 -21.01 7.89 5.63
N ASP A 73 -21.38 7.77 6.92
CA ASP A 73 -22.33 8.65 7.62
C ASP A 73 -21.64 9.73 8.48
N THR A 74 -20.31 9.83 8.43
CA THR A 74 -19.52 10.79 9.22
C THR A 74 -18.59 11.63 8.33
N PHE A 75 -17.84 12.55 8.93
CA PHE A 75 -16.83 13.35 8.24
C PHE A 75 -15.43 13.04 8.78
N CYS A 76 -14.43 13.05 7.90
CA CYS A 76 -13.01 13.01 8.25
C CYS A 76 -12.30 14.26 7.77
N TYR A 77 -11.14 14.57 8.34
CA TYR A 77 -10.37 15.78 8.04
C TYR A 77 -9.02 15.48 7.37
N CYS A 78 -8.60 16.40 6.50
CA CYS A 78 -7.32 16.38 5.76
C CYS A 78 -6.37 17.52 6.15
N ASP A 79 -6.46 17.98 7.39
CA ASP A 79 -5.70 19.12 7.91
C ASP A 79 -4.43 18.72 8.69
N GLU A 80 -3.52 19.67 8.90
CA GLU A 80 -2.27 19.44 9.62
C GLU A 80 -2.43 19.04 11.09
N PHE A 81 -3.62 19.23 11.68
CA PHE A 81 -3.89 18.77 13.04
C PHE A 81 -3.76 17.25 13.15
N CYS A 82 -3.98 16.55 12.03
CA CYS A 82 -3.77 15.11 11.90
C CYS A 82 -2.33 14.63 12.15
N ASP A 83 -1.36 15.53 12.20
CA ASP A 83 0.00 15.19 12.67
C ASP A 83 0.11 15.05 14.18
N ARG A 84 -0.77 15.73 14.93
CA ARG A 84 -0.72 15.81 16.39
C ARG A 84 -1.79 14.92 17.04
N ASP A 85 -2.98 14.86 16.46
CA ASP A 85 -4.11 14.06 16.94
C ASP A 85 -4.78 13.29 15.78
N ARG A 86 -5.07 12.00 15.99
CA ARG A 86 -5.57 11.09 14.94
C ARG A 86 -7.06 10.76 15.05
N SER A 87 -7.78 11.44 15.93
CA SER A 87 -9.17 11.14 16.28
C SER A 87 -10.16 11.25 15.10
N ASP A 88 -10.01 12.26 14.23
CA ASP A 88 -10.97 12.54 13.12
C ASP A 88 -10.31 12.57 11.73
N CYS A 89 -9.19 11.88 11.57
CA CYS A 89 -8.35 12.01 10.38
C CYS A 89 -8.72 11.01 9.28
N CYS A 90 -8.68 11.47 8.03
CA CYS A 90 -8.89 10.58 6.90
C CYS A 90 -7.77 9.52 6.81
N PRO A 91 -8.08 8.27 6.45
CA PRO A 91 -7.11 7.18 6.44
C PRO A 91 -5.98 7.36 5.43
N ASP A 92 -6.16 8.18 4.40
CA ASP A 92 -5.15 8.50 3.39
C ASP A 92 -4.31 9.76 3.71
N PHE A 93 -4.65 10.54 4.74
CA PHE A 93 -3.95 11.78 5.12
C PHE A 93 -2.43 11.59 5.24
N GLN A 94 -2.01 10.57 6.00
CA GLN A 94 -0.60 10.34 6.27
C GLN A 94 0.21 10.08 4.99
N SER A 95 -0.41 9.41 4.01
CA SER A 95 0.19 9.08 2.73
C SER A 95 0.12 10.23 1.71
N VAL A 96 -0.97 10.99 1.70
CA VAL A 96 -1.21 12.08 0.74
C VAL A 96 -0.51 13.36 1.18
N CYS A 97 -0.76 13.80 2.42
CA CYS A 97 -0.31 15.09 2.93
C CYS A 97 1.09 15.06 3.53
N ARG A 98 1.47 13.94 4.15
CA ARG A 98 2.78 13.82 4.81
C ARG A 98 3.74 12.87 4.13
N ARG A 99 3.29 12.14 3.10
CA ARG A 99 4.08 11.14 2.38
C ARG A 99 4.76 10.12 3.30
N ARG A 100 4.16 9.85 4.46
CA ARG A 100 4.62 8.83 5.41
C ARG A 100 3.80 7.56 5.21
N PRO A 101 4.37 6.38 5.49
CA PRO A 101 3.61 5.15 5.48
C PRO A 101 2.43 5.28 6.44
N VAL A 102 1.26 4.81 6.00
CA VAL A 102 0.07 4.74 6.85
C VAL A 102 0.40 3.77 7.97
N THR A 103 0.49 4.27 9.19
CA THR A 103 0.48 3.42 10.37
C THR A 103 -0.98 3.21 10.75
N PRO A 104 -1.44 1.96 10.96
CA PRO A 104 -2.75 1.71 11.55
C PRO A 104 -2.96 2.63 12.74
N SER A 105 -4.06 3.38 12.76
CA SER A 105 -4.56 3.82 14.04
C SER A 105 -5.08 2.58 14.77
N PRO A 106 -4.82 2.43 16.08
CA PRO A 106 -5.48 1.40 16.87
C PRO A 106 -6.99 1.57 16.67
N ILE A 107 -7.68 0.51 16.25
CA ILE A 107 -9.15 0.51 16.06
C ILE A 107 -9.80 0.80 17.42
N ARG A 108 -10.05 2.08 17.72
CA ARG A 108 -10.77 2.51 18.91
C ARG A 108 -12.25 2.36 18.60
N GLY A 109 -12.78 1.17 18.92
CA GLY A 109 -14.21 0.90 18.84
C GLY A 109 -14.57 -0.11 17.76
N LYS A 110 -14.22 -1.38 17.98
CA LYS A 110 -15.12 -2.43 17.49
C LYS A 110 -16.39 -2.33 18.33
N SER A 111 -17.41 -1.66 17.81
CA SER A 111 -18.77 -1.74 18.35
C SER A 111 -19.25 -3.17 18.09
N THR A 112 -19.00 -4.05 19.06
CA THR A 112 -19.62 -5.36 19.14
C THR A 112 -21.12 -5.15 19.31
N LYS A 113 -21.90 -5.63 18.35
CA LYS A 113 -23.30 -5.99 18.57
C LYS A 113 -23.43 -7.50 18.47
#